data_AF-A0A699ZDC2-F1
#
_entry.id   AF-A0A699ZDC2-F1
#
_cell.length_a   1.000
_cell.length_b   1.000
_cell.length_c   1.000
_cell.angle_alpha   90.00
_cell.angle_beta   90.00
_cell.angle_gamma   90.00
#
_symmetry.space_group_name_H-M   'P 1'
#
loop_
_entity.id
_entity.type
_entity.pdbx_description
1 polymer ?
#
loop_
_entity_poly.entity_id
_entity_poly.type
_entity_poly.pdbx_seq_one_letter_code
_entity_poly.pdbx_strand_id
1 'polypeptide(L)'
;MLVTFECTLVGQRLRSLKELRSMTTPKQHIQVYRCGKWELLPGEALFPGDIISIGRPMGGPNAEDKVVPADCLLLAGTCIVEEAVL
;
A
#
# COMPACT_ATOMS: atom_id res chain seq x y z
N MET A 1 -39.83 5.51 15.99
CA MET A 1 -39.16 6.48 15.09
C MET A 1 -37.74 6.84 15.52
N LEU A 2 -37.46 7.10 16.80
CA LEU A 2 -36.09 7.39 17.26
C LEU A 2 -35.12 6.22 17.01
N VAL A 3 -35.51 4.99 17.37
CA VAL A 3 -34.68 3.80 17.17
C VAL A 3 -34.35 3.56 15.70
N THR A 4 -35.34 3.69 14.80
CA THR A 4 -35.13 3.52 13.36
C THR A 4 -34.19 4.59 12.78
N PHE A 5 -34.27 5.82 13.28
CA PHE A 5 -33.40 6.92 12.85
C PHE A 5 -31.94 6.69 13.29
N GLU A 6 -31.74 6.31 14.55
CA GLU A 6 -30.42 5.95 15.07
C GLU A 6 -29.81 4.75 14.31
N CYS A 7 -30.62 3.73 13.99
CA CYS A 7 -30.17 2.61 13.16
C CYS A 7 -29.69 3.06 11.77
N THR A 8 -30.38 4.00 11.12
CA THR A 8 -29.96 4.52 9.81
C THR A 8 -28.66 5.34 9.90
N LEU A 9 -28.50 6.15 10.95
CA LEU A 9 -27.30 6.95 11.21
C LEU A 9 -26.07 6.06 11.46
N VAL A 10 -26.21 5.05 12.32
CA VAL A 10 -25.15 4.07 12.60
C VAL A 10 -24.82 3.27 11.34
N GLY A 11 -25.82 2.88 10.56
CA GLY A 11 -25.63 2.17 9.29
C GLY A 11 -24.81 2.99 8.28
N GLN A 12 -25.10 4.28 8.14
CA GLN A 12 -24.34 5.19 7.27
C GLN A 12 -22.90 5.38 7.78
N ARG A 13 -22.72 5.55 9.10
CA ARG A 13 -21.40 5.69 9.71
C ARG A 13 -20.55 4.43 9.51
N LEU A 14 -21.15 3.24 9.64
CA LEU A 14 -20.46 1.97 9.41
C LEU A 14 -20.04 1.80 7.95
N ARG A 15 -20.90 2.16 6.98
CA ARG A 15 -20.52 2.12 5.55
C ARG A 15 -19.33 3.03 5.26
N SER A 16 -19.38 4.26 5.77
CA SER A 16 -18.30 5.23 5.60
C SER A 16 -16.98 4.72 6.18
N LEU A 17 -17.00 4.11 7.38
CA LEU A 17 -15.80 3.52 7.99
C LEU A 17 -15.28 2.30 7.22
N LYS A 18 -16.17 1.51 6.60
CA LYS A 18 -15.77 0.38 5.77
C LYS A 18 -15.10 0.83 4.48
N GLU A 19 -15.66 1.86 3.82
CA GLU A 19 -15.07 2.47 2.63
C GLU A 19 -13.67 3.01 2.92
N LEU A 20 -13.51 3.78 4.00
CA LEU A 20 -12.18 4.28 4.42
C LEU A 20 -11.19 3.14 4.69
N ARG A 21 -11.64 2.02 5.29
CA ARG A 21 -10.77 0.86 5.54
C ARG A 21 -10.36 0.17 4.24
N SER A 22 -11.24 0.09 3.24
CA SER A 22 -10.91 -0.52 1.95
C SER A 22 -9.90 0.28 1.13
N MET A 23 -9.70 1.56 1.42
CA MET A 23 -8.69 2.41 0.78
C MET A 23 -7.28 2.22 1.36
N THR A 24 -7.08 1.29 2.30
CA THR A 24 -5.76 1.02 2.88
C THR A 24 -4.88 0.29 1.87
N THR A 25 -3.66 0.79 1.66
CA THR A 25 -2.66 0.16 0.79
C THR A 25 -2.38 -1.28 1.22
N PRO A 26 -2.34 -2.25 0.28
CA PRO A 26 -2.06 -3.64 0.61
C PRO A 26 -0.69 -3.82 1.27
N LYS A 27 -0.64 -4.68 2.29
CA LYS A 27 0.60 -5.04 3.00
C LYS A 27 1.45 -5.97 2.14
N GLN A 28 2.33 -5.39 1.33
CA GLN A 28 3.26 -6.16 0.50
C GLN A 28 4.63 -6.29 1.13
N HIS A 29 5.33 -7.36 0.77
CA HIS A 29 6.74 -7.54 1.09
C HIS A 29 7.61 -6.93 -0.01
N ILE A 30 8.70 -6.28 0.38
CA ILE A 30 9.62 -5.59 -0.53
C ILE A 30 11.08 -5.96 -0.21
N GLN A 31 11.92 -5.96 -1.25
CA GLN A 31 13.35 -6.17 -1.10
C GLN A 31 14.00 -4.89 -0.60
N VAL A 32 14.65 -4.96 0.56
CA VAL A 32 15.33 -3.85 1.22
C VAL A 32 16.80 -4.20 1.40
N TYR A 33 17.67 -3.24 1.15
CA TYR A 33 19.10 -3.40 1.36
C TYR A 33 19.50 -2.86 2.73
N ARG A 34 19.82 -3.76 3.66
CA ARG A 34 20.29 -3.44 5.02
C ARG A 34 21.53 -4.25 5.35
N CYS A 35 22.44 -3.65 6.12
CA CYS A 35 23.67 -4.34 6.59
C CYS A 35 24.49 -5.00 5.47
N GLY A 36 24.48 -4.43 4.26
CA GLY A 36 25.21 -4.97 3.11
C GLY A 36 24.52 -6.11 2.36
N LYS A 37 23.28 -6.48 2.71
CA LYS A 37 22.54 -7.62 2.16
C LYS A 37 21.12 -7.23 1.74
N TRP A 38 20.58 -7.95 0.78
CA TRP A 38 19.18 -7.85 0.37
C TRP A 38 18.32 -8.77 1.23
N GLU A 39 17.30 -8.19 1.86
CA GLU A 39 16.38 -8.90 2.74
C GLU A 39 14.93 -8.56 2.35
N LEU A 40 14.05 -9.56 2.42
CA LEU A 40 12.62 -9.38 2.17
C LEU A 40 11.94 -8.97 3.47
N LEU A 41 11.43 -7.73 3.50
CA LEU A 41 10.78 -7.16 4.69
C LEU A 41 9.36 -6.69 4.36
N PRO A 42 8.45 -6.66 5.35
CA PRO A 42 7.15 -6.06 5.16
C PRO A 42 7.30 -4.55 4.92
N GLY A 43 6.49 -3.98 4.03
CA GLY A 43 6.54 -2.55 3.71
C GLY A 43 6.31 -1.63 4.92
N GLU A 44 5.61 -2.12 5.95
CA GLU A 44 5.38 -1.40 7.22
C GLU A 44 6.67 -1.25 8.07
N ALA A 45 7.70 -2.05 7.80
CA ALA A 45 8.96 -2.03 8.53
C ALA A 45 10.04 -1.15 7.87
N LEU A 46 9.68 -0.35 6.86
CA LEU A 46 10.58 0.59 6.20
C LEU A 46 10.86 1.81 7.08
N PHE A 47 12.10 2.28 7.05
CA PHE A 47 12.54 3.50 7.70
C PHE A 47 13.11 4.50 6.68
N PRO A 48 13.06 5.81 6.97
CA PRO A 48 13.70 6.81 6.12
C PRO A 48 15.18 6.50 5.88
N GLY A 49 15.59 6.51 4.62
CA GLY A 49 16.97 6.21 4.20
C GLY A 49 17.23 4.75 3.83
N ASP A 50 16.25 3.86 4.00
CA ASP A 50 16.35 2.50 3.45
C ASP A 50 16.43 2.53 1.91
N ILE A 51 17.26 1.64 1.37
CA ILE A 51 17.35 1.43 -0.08
C ILE A 51 16.46 0.24 -0.43
N ILE A 52 15.47 0.47 -1.28
CA ILE A 52 14.51 -0.54 -1.69
C ILE A 52 14.65 -0.87 -3.18
N SER A 53 14.29 -2.10 -3.55
CA SER A 53 14.23 -2.54 -4.94
C SER A 53 12.80 -2.88 -5.34
N ILE A 54 12.27 -2.09 -6.28
CA ILE A 54 10.92 -2.28 -6.85
C ILE A 54 11.08 -2.81 -8.27
N GLY A 55 10.84 -4.11 -8.45
CA GLY A 55 10.78 -4.74 -9.77
C GLY A 55 9.36 -4.77 -10.33
N ARG A 56 9.20 -4.85 -11.65
CA ARG A 56 7.89 -4.96 -12.31
C ARG A 56 7.07 -6.14 -11.76
N PRO A 57 5.73 -6.05 -11.71
CA PRO A 57 4.90 -7.24 -11.54
C PRO A 57 5.19 -8.17 -12.72
N MET A 58 5.87 -9.29 -12.47
CA MET A 58 6.05 -10.30 -13.51
C MET A 58 4.68 -10.92 -13.76
N GLY A 59 4.17 -10.84 -15.00
CA GLY A 59 2.83 -11.24 -15.43
C GLY A 59 2.50 -12.73 -15.33
N GLY A 60 2.75 -13.33 -14.16
CA GLY A 60 2.19 -14.62 -13.76
C GLY A 60 0.81 -14.44 -13.12
N PRO A 61 0.05 -15.53 -12.93
CA PRO A 61 -1.35 -15.50 -12.47
C PRO A 61 -1.58 -14.90 -11.08
N ASN A 62 -0.53 -14.58 -10.32
CA ASN A 62 -0.56 -13.89 -9.01
C ASN A 62 0.26 -12.58 -9.02
N ALA A 63 0.35 -11.91 -10.17
CA ALA A 63 1.05 -10.63 -10.28
C ALA A 63 0.23 -9.53 -9.62
N GLU A 64 0.37 -9.39 -8.31
CA GLU A 64 -0.21 -8.25 -7.59
C GLU A 64 0.43 -6.96 -8.08
N ASP A 65 -0.39 -5.96 -8.40
CA ASP A 65 0.07 -4.62 -8.70
C ASP A 65 0.91 -4.11 -7.54
N LYS A 66 2.21 -3.94 -7.78
CA LYS A 66 3.14 -3.49 -6.74
C LYS A 66 2.92 -2.00 -6.51
N VAL A 67 2.32 -1.68 -5.38
CA VAL A 67 2.13 -0.29 -4.94
C VAL A 67 3.43 0.21 -4.33
N VAL A 68 3.79 1.46 -4.55
CA VAL A 68 4.96 2.05 -3.88
C VAL A 68 4.61 2.28 -2.40
N PRO A 69 5.36 1.72 -1.41
CA PRO A 69 4.92 1.73 -0.01
C PRO A 69 5.14 3.05 0.74
N ALA A 70 5.95 3.96 0.18
CA ALA A 70 6.32 5.24 0.79
C ALA A 70 6.74 6.24 -0.30
N ASP A 71 6.93 7.51 0.06
CA ASP A 71 7.54 8.48 -0.84
C ASP A 71 9.00 8.11 -1.10
N CYS A 72 9.34 7.83 -2.37
CA CYS A 72 10.63 7.28 -2.74
C CYS A 72 11.37 8.17 -3.74
N LEU A 73 12.69 8.23 -3.61
CA LEU A 73 13.58 8.82 -4.61
C LEU A 73 14.16 7.72 -5.50
N LEU A 74 14.05 7.87 -6.82
CA LEU A 74 14.66 6.95 -7.77
C LEU A 74 16.18 7.13 -7.80
N LEU A 75 16.92 6.12 -7.34
CA LEU A 75 18.39 6.14 -7.32
C LEU A 75 19.00 5.59 -8.62
N ALA A 76 18.38 4.56 -9.21
CA ALA A 76 18.88 3.90 -10.42
C ALA A 76 17.73 3.26 -11.22
N GLY A 77 17.85 3.31 -12.55
CA GLY A 77 16.90 2.72 -13.49
C GLY A 77 15.86 3.70 -14.02
N THR A 78 14.77 3.15 -14.56
CA THR A 78 13.64 3.91 -15.12
C THR A 78 12.34 3.30 -14.62
N CYS A 79 11.38 4.12 -14.21
CA CYS A 79 10.05 3.68 -13.81
C CYS A 79 8.96 4.40 -14.63
N ILE A 80 7.81 3.74 -14.77
CA ILE A 80 6.55 4.33 -15.21
C ILE A 80 5.60 4.11 -14.04
N VAL A 81 4.94 5.17 -13.60
CA VAL A 81 4.08 5.16 -12.41
C VAL A 81 2.66 5.58 -12.78
N GLU A 82 1.68 5.03 -12.06
CA GLU A 82 0.28 5.44 -12.12
C GLU A 82 0.04 6.45 -11.00
N GLU A 83 -0.28 7.70 -11.35
CA GLU A 83 -0.54 8.79 -10.39
C GLU A 83 -2.03 9.10 -10.20
N ALA A 84 -2.94 8.28 -10.78
CA ALA A 84 -4.39 8.56 -10.73
C ALA A 84 -5.01 8.56 -9.32
N VAL A 85 -4.31 8.00 -8.33
CA VAL A 85 -4.77 7.89 -6.94
C VAL A 85 -4.23 9.05 -6.05
N LEU A 86 -3.22 9.79 -6.51
CA LEU A 86 -2.66 10.95 -5.80
C LEU A 86 -3.50 12.21 -6.05
#